data_AF-A0A7W0KG32-F1
#
_entry.id   AF-A0A7W0KG32-F1
#
_cell.length_a   1.000
_cell.length_b   1.000
_cell.length_c   1.000
_cell.angle_alpha   90.00
_cell.angle_beta   90.00
_cell.angle_gamma   90.00
#
_symmetry.space_group_name_H-M   'P 1'
#
loop_
_entity.id
_entity.type
_entity.pdbx_description
1 polymer ?
#
loop_
_entity_poly.entity_id
_entity_poly.type
_entity_poly.pdbx_seq_one_letter_code
_entity_poly.pdbx_strand_id
1 'polypeptide(L)'
;MDGGGARVAAVAHGPSGRHADGHRSGGRCPVPGDPGQDTIRQTVAFLAARQEQLRYQAFTDAGYPIGSGCVESANKLVMEARLKGAGMHWVRANVNSMLALRTLVANARWTEG
;
A
#
# COMPACT_ATOMS: atom_id res chain seq x y z
N MET A 1 -47.52 -24.12 -41.91
CA MET A 1 -46.72 -22.95 -42.28
C MET A 1 -45.35 -23.47 -42.64
N ASP A 2 -45.08 -23.41 -43.94
CA ASP A 2 -43.81 -23.68 -44.63
C ASP A 2 -42.62 -23.00 -43.94
N GLY A 3 -41.37 -23.41 -44.12
CA GLY A 3 -40.75 -24.33 -45.05
C GLY A 3 -39.26 -24.40 -44.69
N GLY A 4 -38.58 -25.50 -45.03
CA GLY A 4 -37.58 -25.48 -46.10
C GLY A 4 -36.24 -24.90 -45.61
N GLY A 5 -35.17 -25.67 -45.38
CA GLY A 5 -34.63 -26.67 -46.29
C GLY A 5 -33.47 -26.05 -47.07
N ALA A 6 -32.25 -26.29 -46.56
CA ALA A 6 -30.93 -26.31 -47.22
C ALA A 6 -30.57 -25.28 -48.32
N ARG A 7 -29.38 -24.67 -48.17
CA ARG A 7 -28.24 -24.87 -49.09
C ARG A 7 -27.02 -24.08 -48.63
N VAL A 8 -25.89 -24.79 -48.57
CA VAL A 8 -24.55 -24.20 -48.60
C VAL A 8 -24.27 -23.80 -50.06
N ALA A 9 -23.84 -22.57 -50.28
CA ALA A 9 -23.34 -22.11 -51.58
C ALA A 9 -21.98 -21.42 -51.40
N ALA A 10 -21.14 -21.64 -52.40
CA ALA A 10 -19.70 -21.54 -52.46
C ALA A 10 -19.07 -20.16 -52.20
N VAL A 11 -17.80 -20.23 -51.80
CA VAL A 11 -16.78 -19.17 -51.88
C VAL A 11 -16.66 -18.60 -53.29
N ALA A 12 -16.58 -17.27 -53.39
CA ALA A 12 -16.04 -16.57 -54.54
C ALA A 12 -14.84 -15.71 -54.10
N HIS A 13 -13.70 -15.93 -54.74
CA HIS A 13 -12.47 -15.14 -54.60
C HIS A 13 -12.57 -13.88 -55.47
N GLY A 14 -12.23 -12.72 -54.91
CA GLY A 14 -12.07 -11.45 -55.64
C GLY A 14 -10.87 -10.66 -55.08
N PRO A 15 -10.12 -9.91 -55.91
CA PRO A 15 -8.68 -9.73 -55.73
C PRO A 15 -8.26 -8.57 -54.84
N SER A 16 -7.00 -8.69 -54.42
CA SER A 16 -6.12 -7.72 -53.77
C SER A 16 -6.44 -6.24 -53.97
N GLY A 17 -6.67 -5.55 -52.86
CA GLY A 17 -6.48 -4.10 -52.74
C GLY A 17 -5.34 -3.83 -51.76
N ARG A 18 -4.15 -3.54 -52.29
CA ARG A 18 -3.08 -2.89 -51.52
C ARG A 18 -3.61 -1.53 -51.08
N HIS A 19 -3.88 -1.34 -49.79
CA HIS A 19 -4.01 -0.01 -49.23
C HIS A 19 -2.82 0.28 -48.33
N ALA A 20 -2.12 1.32 -48.76
CA ALA A 20 -0.82 1.77 -48.31
C ALA A 20 -0.72 1.90 -46.79
N ASP A 21 0.49 1.59 -46.35
CA ASP A 21 1.06 1.87 -45.06
C ASP A 21 0.97 3.38 -44.79
N GLY A 22 -0.16 3.80 -44.23
CA GLY A 22 -0.40 5.14 -43.75
C GLY A 22 -0.13 5.15 -42.25
N HIS A 23 1.15 5.06 -41.87
CA HIS A 23 1.60 5.39 -40.51
C HIS A 23 1.32 6.89 -40.26
N ARG A 24 0.04 7.22 -40.04
CA ARG A 24 -0.38 8.51 -39.52
C ARG A 24 0.08 8.48 -38.07
N SER A 25 1.16 9.20 -37.78
CA SER A 25 1.59 9.54 -36.43
C SER A 25 0.51 10.44 -35.79
N GLY A 26 -0.62 9.83 -35.45
CA GLY A 26 -1.59 10.43 -34.55
C GLY A 26 -0.87 10.67 -33.24
N GLY A 27 -0.78 11.95 -32.85
CA GLY A 27 -0.24 12.35 -31.56
C GLY A 27 -0.89 11.49 -30.48
N ARG A 28 -0.05 10.74 -29.77
CA ARG A 28 -0.53 9.89 -28.68
C ARG A 28 -1.01 10.84 -27.59
N CYS A 29 -2.31 10.86 -27.33
CA CYS A 29 -2.84 11.48 -26.11
C CYS A 29 -2.07 10.88 -24.93
N PRO A 30 -1.60 11.67 -23.96
CA PRO A 30 -0.99 11.14 -22.76
C PRO A 30 -2.02 10.22 -22.10
N VAL A 31 -1.76 8.91 -22.09
CA VAL A 31 -2.54 8.01 -21.25
C VAL A 31 -2.24 8.40 -19.81
N PRO A 32 -3.26 8.65 -18.96
CA PRO A 32 -3.05 8.77 -17.53
C PRO A 32 -2.22 7.57 -17.07
N GLY A 33 -1.22 7.81 -16.22
CA GLY A 33 -0.40 6.75 -15.64
C GLY A 33 -1.31 5.69 -15.04
N ASP A 34 -1.01 4.42 -15.30
CA ASP A 34 -1.71 3.33 -14.63
C ASP A 34 -1.46 3.49 -13.12
N PRO A 35 -2.51 3.67 -12.28
CA PRO A 35 -2.34 3.88 -10.85
C PRO A 35 -1.56 2.75 -10.17
N GLY A 36 -1.56 1.55 -10.75
CA GLY A 36 -0.68 0.45 -10.33
C GLY A 36 0.80 0.77 -10.52
N GLN A 37 1.18 1.30 -11.69
CA GLN A 37 2.56 1.71 -12.00
C GLN A 37 3.03 2.87 -11.11
N ASP A 38 2.14 3.83 -10.82
CA ASP A 38 2.45 4.93 -9.90
C ASP A 38 2.69 4.43 -8.47
N THR A 39 1.87 3.48 -7.99
CA THR A 39 2.05 2.86 -6.66
C THR A 39 3.36 2.10 -6.57
N ILE A 40 3.72 1.33 -7.60
CA ILE A 40 5.00 0.62 -7.67
C ILE A 40 6.16 1.61 -7.62
N ARG A 41 6.12 2.66 -8.43
CA ARG A 41 7.16 3.70 -8.47
C ARG A 41 7.35 4.36 -7.10
N GLN A 42 6.25 4.74 -6.44
CA GLN A 42 6.28 5.36 -5.11
C GLN A 42 6.83 4.39 -4.06
N THR A 43 6.42 3.13 -4.10
CA THR A 43 6.88 2.10 -3.16
C THR A 43 8.38 1.84 -3.32
N VAL A 44 8.85 1.70 -4.57
CA VAL A 44 10.29 1.53 -4.86
C VAL A 44 11.08 2.72 -4.34
N ALA A 45 10.65 3.95 -4.62
CA ALA A 45 11.33 5.16 -4.13
C ALA A 45 11.35 5.21 -2.59
N PHE A 46 10.24 4.85 -1.94
CA PHE A 46 10.12 4.84 -0.48
C PHE A 46 11.07 3.81 0.18
N LEU A 47 11.15 2.59 -0.37
CA LEU A 47 12.02 1.52 0.12
C LEU A 47 13.50 1.78 -0.20
N ALA A 48 13.80 2.35 -1.38
CA ALA A 48 15.16 2.72 -1.77
C ALA A 48 15.75 3.78 -0.83
N ALA A 49 14.95 4.75 -0.40
CA ALA A 49 15.38 5.76 0.58
C ALA A 49 15.64 5.18 1.99
N ARG A 50 15.21 3.94 2.27
CA ARG A 50 15.23 3.33 3.62
C ARG A 50 16.04 2.03 3.68
N GLN A 51 16.95 1.79 2.74
CA GLN A 51 17.75 0.56 2.69
C GLN A 51 18.46 0.24 4.02
N GLU A 52 18.92 1.27 4.76
CA GLU A 52 19.54 1.06 6.08
C GLU A 52 18.57 0.51 7.14
N GLN A 53 17.29 0.89 7.05
CA GLN A 53 16.22 0.42 7.95
C GLN A 53 15.69 -0.96 7.55
N LEU A 54 16.11 -1.49 6.39
CA LEU A 54 15.71 -2.80 5.85
C LEU A 54 16.80 -3.86 6.02
N ARG A 55 17.85 -3.60 6.82
CA ARG A 55 18.93 -4.55 7.13
C ARG A 55 18.44 -5.65 8.11
N TYR A 56 17.37 -6.35 7.73
CA TYR A 56 16.68 -7.33 8.57
C TYR A 56 17.60 -8.42 9.09
N GLN A 57 18.53 -8.92 8.27
CA GLN A 57 19.49 -9.93 8.70
C GLN A 57 20.34 -9.42 9.87
N ALA A 58 20.99 -8.26 9.69
CA ALA A 58 21.81 -7.65 10.74
C ALA A 58 21.00 -7.34 12.01
N PHE A 59 19.73 -6.95 11.87
CA PHE A 59 18.87 -6.70 13.03
C PHE A 59 18.45 -7.99 13.75
N THR A 60 18.24 -9.06 13.00
CA THR A 60 17.91 -10.38 13.56
C THR A 60 19.11 -10.94 14.31
N ASP A 61 20.31 -10.82 13.71
CA ASP A 61 21.57 -11.25 14.32
C ASP A 61 21.89 -10.44 15.60
N ALA A 62 21.51 -9.16 15.63
CA ALA A 62 21.60 -8.31 16.83
C ALA A 62 20.50 -8.58 17.87
N GLY A 63 19.55 -9.50 17.61
CA GLY A 63 18.47 -9.86 18.51
C GLY A 63 17.33 -8.84 18.61
N TYR A 64 17.21 -7.91 17.65
CA TYR A 64 16.11 -6.96 17.66
C TYR A 64 14.78 -7.64 17.31
N PRO A 65 13.68 -7.26 17.97
CA PRO A 65 12.36 -7.78 17.62
C PRO A 65 11.94 -7.24 16.25
N ILE A 66 11.97 -8.11 15.23
CA ILE A 66 11.56 -7.76 13.86
C ILE A 66 10.06 -7.98 13.73
N GLY A 67 9.29 -6.96 14.10
CA GLY A 67 7.84 -6.95 13.96
C GLY A 67 7.19 -5.81 14.73
N SER A 68 6.07 -5.30 14.20
CA SER A 68 5.32 -4.22 14.86
C SER A 68 4.42 -4.71 16.01
N GLY A 69 4.23 -6.03 16.17
CA GLY A 69 3.21 -6.57 17.09
C GLY A 69 3.43 -6.19 18.56
N CYS A 70 4.67 -6.22 19.04
CA CYS A 70 4.99 -5.77 20.41
C CYS A 70 4.75 -4.26 20.58
N VAL A 71 5.12 -3.46 19.57
CA VAL A 71 4.91 -2.00 19.57
C VAL A 71 3.43 -1.64 19.50
N GLU A 72 2.66 -2.32 18.65
CA GLU A 72 1.22 -2.11 18.51
C GLU A 72 0.48 -2.51 19.79
N SER A 73 0.87 -3.64 20.40
CA SER A 73 0.32 -4.09 21.69
C SER A 73 0.65 -3.09 22.80
N ALA A 74 1.88 -2.59 22.85
CA ALA A 74 2.28 -1.55 23.80
C ALA A 74 1.45 -0.26 23.60
N ASN A 75 1.21 0.16 22.35
CA ASN A 75 0.36 1.32 22.06
C ASN A 75 -1.07 1.12 22.60
N LYS A 76 -1.67 -0.06 22.36
CA LYS A 76 -3.01 -0.40 22.89
C LYS A 76 -3.05 -0.37 24.43
N LEU A 77 -2.08 -0.99 25.08
CA LEU A 77 -2.09 -1.16 26.55
C LEU A 77 -1.67 0.11 27.32
N VAL A 78 -0.69 0.85 26.81
CA VAL A 78 -0.11 2.00 27.51
C VAL A 78 -0.86 3.28 27.17
N MET A 79 -1.10 3.53 25.87
CA MET A 79 -1.68 4.77 25.36
C MET A 79 -3.19 4.72 25.35
N GLU A 80 -3.78 3.77 24.63
CA GLU A 80 -5.22 3.79 24.35
C GLU A 80 -6.03 3.63 25.63
N ALA A 81 -5.56 2.79 26.55
CA ALA A 81 -6.14 2.62 27.87
C ALA A 81 -6.32 3.93 28.67
N ARG A 82 -5.55 5.00 28.38
CA ARG A 82 -5.63 6.28 29.10
C ARG A 82 -5.97 7.50 28.24
N LEU A 83 -5.81 7.42 26.92
CA LEU A 83 -6.02 8.57 26.03
C LEU A 83 -7.30 8.45 25.18
N LYS A 84 -7.85 7.24 25.02
CA LYS A 84 -9.02 6.98 24.15
C LYS A 84 -10.28 6.54 24.90
N GLY A 85 -10.25 6.41 26.24
CA GLY A 85 -11.41 6.02 27.04
C GLY A 85 -12.47 7.13 27.16
N ALA A 86 -13.71 6.74 27.44
CA ALA A 86 -14.82 7.68 27.61
C ALA A 86 -14.56 8.66 28.78
N GLY A 87 -14.87 9.94 28.57
CA GLY A 87 -14.66 11.00 29.57
C GLY A 87 -13.19 11.44 29.75
N MET A 88 -12.26 10.94 28.94
CA MET A 88 -10.85 11.31 29.03
C MET A 88 -10.59 12.60 28.26
N HIS A 89 -10.42 13.70 29.00
CA HIS A 89 -10.01 14.98 28.45
C HIS A 89 -8.52 15.22 28.68
N TRP A 90 -7.83 15.61 27.62
CA TRP A 90 -6.44 16.02 27.68
C TRP A 90 -6.18 17.14 26.69
N VAL A 91 -5.24 18.01 27.04
CA VAL A 91 -4.71 19.03 26.14
C VAL A 91 -3.45 18.49 25.46
N ARG A 92 -3.25 18.83 24.19
CA ARG A 92 -2.12 18.30 23.38
C ARG A 92 -0.76 18.49 24.06
N ALA A 93 -0.58 19.60 24.77
CA ALA A 93 0.64 19.91 25.51
C ALA A 93 0.99 18.85 26.58
N ASN A 94 0.00 18.15 27.14
CA ASN A 94 0.18 17.26 28.29
C ASN A 94 0.30 15.78 27.91
N VAL A 95 0.16 15.43 26.61
CA VAL A 95 0.19 14.03 26.14
C VAL A 95 1.52 13.37 26.48
N ASN A 96 2.63 14.05 26.23
CA ASN A 96 3.96 13.50 26.45
C ASN A 96 4.21 13.22 27.94
N SER A 97 3.80 14.14 28.82
CA SER A 97 3.93 13.95 30.27
C SER A 97 3.05 12.79 30.77
N MET A 98 1.81 12.69 30.29
CA MET A 98 0.95 11.55 30.63
C MET A 98 1.50 10.23 30.13
N LEU A 99 2.07 10.21 28.92
CA LEU A 99 2.75 9.04 28.38
C LEU A 99 3.94 8.64 29.24
N ALA A 100 4.81 9.59 29.63
CA ALA A 100 5.94 9.29 30.49
C ALA A 100 5.50 8.60 31.79
N LEU A 101 4.48 9.15 32.46
CA LEU A 101 3.90 8.55 33.67
C LEU A 101 3.31 7.16 33.41
N ARG A 102 2.57 6.98 32.31
CA ARG A 102 1.99 5.68 31.93
C ARG A 102 3.07 4.64 31.64
N THR A 103 4.17 5.02 31.03
CA THR A 103 5.32 4.13 30.78
C THR A 103 5.95 3.70 32.09
N LEU A 104 6.15 4.61 33.06
CA LEU A 104 6.67 4.26 34.38
C LEU A 104 5.77 3.25 35.10
N VAL A 105 4.46 3.48 35.09
CA VAL A 105 3.48 2.57 35.70
C VAL A 105 3.45 1.21 35.00
N ALA A 106 3.41 1.18 33.66
CA ALA A 106 3.34 -0.06 32.89
C ALA A 106 4.60 -0.94 33.05
N ASN A 107 5.76 -0.32 33.31
CA ASN A 107 7.02 -1.02 33.56
C ASN A 107 7.29 -1.26 35.06
N ALA A 108 6.37 -0.89 35.96
CA ALA A 108 6.56 -0.95 37.42
C ALA A 108 7.78 -0.17 37.94
N ARG A 109 8.15 0.93 37.26
CA ARG A 109 9.33 1.78 37.55
C ARG A 109 8.95 3.12 38.18
N TRP A 110 7.86 3.17 38.94
CA TRP A 110 7.36 4.43 39.54
C TRP A 110 8.39 5.14 40.41
N THR A 111 9.24 4.39 41.09
CA THR A 111 10.27 4.92 42.01
C THR A 111 11.49 5.54 41.31
N GLU A 112 11.63 5.38 40.00
CA GLU A 112 12.77 5.87 39.21
C GLU A 112 12.46 7.18 38.45
N GLY A 113 11.20 7.62 38.48
CA GLY A 113 10.70 8.78 37.73
C GLY A 113 10.76 10.11 38.46
#